data_AF-A0A6N3G071-F1
#
_entry.id   AF-A0A6N3G071-F1
#
_cell.length_a   1.000
_cell.length_b   1.000
_cell.length_c   1.000
_cell.angle_alpha   90.00
_cell.angle_beta   90.00
_cell.angle_gamma   90.00
#
_symmetry.space_group_name_H-M   'P 1'
#
loop_
_entity.id
_entity.type
_entity.pdbx_description
1 polymer ?
#
loop_
_entity_poly.entity_id
_entity_poly.type
_entity_poly.pdbx_seq_one_letter_code
_entity_poly.pdbx_strand_id
1 'polypeptide(L)'
;MISFDDYSIDGLPSAPSFDYFLQDPRAAINQYDISLLLKDLKRAISIQPIIFVDFPFGYEHQDLRQLIDTVIYLKTPLDIAFARQINRDYTNESKEAILTWADTYLSYARELFVLHEQIIAETADYVLDGARPADQLAEQVKYYQVF
;
A
#
# COMPACT_ATOMS: atom_id res chain seq x y z
N MET A 1 -1.06 -2.81 15.11
CA MET A 1 -1.05 -2.47 13.68
C MET A 1 -0.96 -0.96 13.59
N ILE A 2 -0.17 -0.45 12.65
CA ILE A 2 -0.11 0.97 12.28
C ILE A 2 -0.47 1.02 10.81
N SER A 3 -1.48 1.82 10.44
CA SER A 3 -1.92 1.93 9.05
C SER A 3 -1.54 3.28 8.45
N PHE A 4 -1.14 3.29 7.18
CA PHE A 4 -0.99 4.50 6.38
C PHE A 4 -2.28 5.33 6.36
N ASP A 5 -3.43 4.68 6.23
CA ASP A 5 -4.75 5.30 6.13
C ASP A 5 -5.21 5.99 7.43
N ASP A 6 -4.54 5.71 8.56
CA ASP A 6 -4.78 6.42 9.83
C ASP A 6 -4.23 7.87 9.80
N TYR A 7 -3.48 8.21 8.75
CA TYR A 7 -2.84 9.51 8.57
C TYR A 7 -3.25 10.12 7.22
N SER A 8 -3.47 11.45 7.18
CA SER A 8 -3.78 12.17 5.93
C SER A 8 -2.54 12.46 5.08
N ILE A 9 -1.62 11.49 4.95
CA ILE A 9 -0.29 11.67 4.32
C ILE A 9 -0.41 12.08 2.85
N ASP A 10 -1.32 11.46 2.12
CA ASP A 10 -1.64 11.74 0.72
C ASP A 10 -2.41 13.05 0.51
N GLY A 11 -3.05 13.56 1.57
CA GLY A 11 -3.71 14.86 1.58
C GLY A 11 -2.80 16.05 1.95
N LEU A 12 -1.54 15.80 2.32
CA LEU A 12 -0.61 16.88 2.68
C LEU A 12 -0.19 17.69 1.45
N PRO A 13 0.08 19.01 1.58
CA PRO A 13 0.63 19.80 0.47
C PRO A 13 1.98 19.30 -0.06
N SER A 14 2.70 18.51 0.75
CA SER A 14 3.96 17.87 0.37
C SER A 14 3.77 16.57 -0.40
N ALA A 15 2.56 16.01 -0.50
CA ALA A 15 2.34 14.78 -1.24
C ALA A 15 2.75 14.97 -2.73
N PRO A 16 3.46 14.00 -3.33
CA PRO A 16 3.86 14.09 -4.72
C PRO A 16 2.63 14.14 -5.62
N SER A 17 2.73 14.89 -6.72
CA SER A 17 1.75 14.74 -7.78
C SER A 17 1.91 13.37 -8.43
N PHE A 18 0.82 12.84 -8.93
CA PHE A 18 0.82 11.62 -9.71
C PHE A 18 1.69 11.71 -10.98
N ASP A 19 1.72 12.84 -11.68
CA ASP A 19 2.61 13.03 -12.83
C ASP A 19 4.09 12.91 -12.43
N TYR A 20 4.44 13.42 -11.23
CA TYR A 20 5.78 13.25 -10.69
C TYR A 20 6.05 11.79 -10.33
N PHE A 21 5.06 11.09 -9.76
CA PHE A 21 5.15 9.67 -9.47
C PHE A 21 5.41 8.83 -10.72
N LEU A 22 4.80 9.14 -11.86
CA LEU A 22 5.08 8.45 -13.13
C LEU A 22 6.47 8.75 -13.70
N GLN A 23 7.01 9.94 -13.44
CA GLN A 23 8.34 10.35 -13.94
C GLN A 23 9.49 9.79 -13.10
N ASP A 24 9.38 9.88 -11.78
CA ASP A 24 10.38 9.41 -10.82
C ASP A 24 9.70 8.83 -9.57
N PRO A 25 9.22 7.57 -9.65
CA PRO A 25 8.40 6.99 -8.61
C PRO A 25 9.15 6.82 -7.30
N ARG A 26 10.45 6.52 -7.33
CA ARG A 26 11.25 6.35 -6.10
C ARG A 26 11.46 7.69 -5.41
N ALA A 27 11.73 8.76 -6.15
CA ALA A 27 11.80 10.08 -5.56
C ALA A 27 10.43 10.55 -5.03
N ALA A 28 9.35 10.30 -5.76
CA ALA A 28 7.99 10.61 -5.34
C ALA A 28 7.59 9.87 -4.05
N ILE A 29 7.88 8.58 -3.94
CA ILE A 29 7.65 7.79 -2.71
C ILE A 29 8.33 8.44 -1.50
N ASN A 30 9.57 8.91 -1.66
CA ASN A 30 10.34 9.54 -0.60
C ASN A 30 9.94 11.00 -0.31
N GLN A 31 8.97 11.55 -1.04
CA GLN A 31 8.43 12.88 -0.79
C GLN A 31 7.28 12.87 0.24
N TYR A 32 6.60 11.74 0.42
CA TYR A 32 5.51 11.63 1.39
C TYR A 32 6.03 11.91 2.81
N ASP A 33 5.41 12.89 3.49
CA ASP A 33 5.76 13.17 4.89
C ASP A 33 5.08 12.15 5.81
N ILE A 34 5.84 11.15 6.24
CA ILE A 34 5.39 10.09 7.15
C ILE A 34 5.77 10.35 8.61
N SER A 35 6.11 11.59 8.99
CA SER A 35 6.65 11.91 10.32
C SER A 35 5.75 11.47 11.48
N LEU A 36 4.43 11.59 11.33
CA LEU A 36 3.46 11.16 12.36
C LEU A 36 3.43 9.63 12.50
N LEU A 37 3.41 8.92 11.37
CA LEU A 37 3.49 7.45 11.35
C LEU A 37 4.80 6.97 11.99
N LEU A 38 5.93 7.56 11.63
CA LEU A 38 7.23 7.21 12.21
C LEU A 38 7.29 7.44 13.72
N LYS A 39 6.64 8.50 14.22
CA LYS A 39 6.57 8.80 15.65
C LYS A 39 5.81 7.71 16.40
N ASP A 40 4.67 7.28 15.89
CA ASP A 40 3.87 6.23 16.53
C ASP A 40 4.52 4.85 16.39
N LEU A 41 5.16 4.57 15.25
CA LEU A 41 5.95 3.35 15.05
C LEU A 41 7.09 3.25 16.04
N LYS A 42 7.88 4.32 16.22
CA LYS A 42 8.98 4.34 17.21
C LYS A 42 8.46 4.13 18.64
N ARG A 43 7.26 4.62 18.96
CA ARG A 43 6.62 4.34 20.26
C ARG A 43 6.20 2.86 20.36
N ALA A 44 5.65 2.29 19.31
CA ALA A 44 5.21 0.89 19.32
C ALA A 44 6.40 -0.08 19.43
N ILE A 45 7.52 0.20 18.75
CA ILE A 45 8.75 -0.62 18.78
C ILE A 45 9.28 -0.82 20.20
N SER A 46 9.08 0.14 21.11
CA SER A 46 9.56 0.01 22.49
C SER A 46 8.68 -0.85 23.40
N ILE A 47 7.49 -1.25 22.93
CA ILE A 47 6.49 -1.95 23.75
C ILE A 47 5.94 -3.25 23.13
N GLN A 48 6.00 -3.40 21.81
CA GLN A 48 5.48 -4.57 21.11
C GLN A 48 6.63 -5.38 20.49
N PRO A 49 6.63 -6.71 20.64
CA PRO A 49 7.64 -7.56 20.00
C PRO A 49 7.46 -7.68 18.49
N ILE A 50 6.22 -7.54 18.00
CA ILE A 50 5.84 -7.66 16.59
C ILE A 50 4.87 -6.54 16.26
N ILE A 51 5.10 -5.84 15.14
CA ILE A 51 4.26 -4.75 14.67
C ILE A 51 3.96 -4.94 13.19
N PHE A 52 2.69 -5.04 12.85
CA PHE A 52 2.25 -4.92 11.46
C PHE A 52 2.13 -3.45 11.08
N VAL A 53 2.85 -3.07 10.03
CA VAL A 53 2.74 -1.75 9.41
C VAL A 53 2.09 -1.94 8.05
N ASP A 54 0.87 -1.43 7.89
CA ASP A 54 0.20 -1.37 6.61
C ASP A 54 0.64 -0.09 5.91
N PHE A 55 1.48 -0.24 4.89
CA PHE A 55 2.12 0.87 4.21
C PHE A 55 2.37 0.51 2.75
N PRO A 56 1.97 1.36 1.79
CA PRO A 56 1.97 0.99 0.38
C PRO A 56 3.38 0.80 -0.20
N PHE A 57 4.42 1.40 0.36
CA PHE A 57 5.73 1.50 -0.32
C PHE A 57 6.84 0.60 0.23
N GLY A 58 6.56 -0.23 1.24
CA GLY A 58 7.55 -1.15 1.82
C GLY A 58 8.92 -0.52 2.04
N TYR A 59 9.96 -1.10 1.44
CA TYR A 59 11.35 -0.66 1.56
C TYR A 59 11.73 0.58 0.72
N GLU A 60 10.85 1.08 -0.14
CA GLU A 60 11.18 2.20 -1.03
C GLU A 60 11.17 3.55 -0.32
N HIS A 61 10.47 3.67 0.81
CA HIS A 61 10.52 4.87 1.65
C HIS A 61 11.71 4.80 2.63
N GLN A 62 12.74 5.62 2.41
CA GLN A 62 14.04 5.54 3.08
C GLN A 62 13.97 5.68 4.60
N ASP A 63 13.10 6.57 5.12
CA ASP A 63 12.95 6.73 6.57
C ASP A 63 12.31 5.52 7.25
N LEU A 64 11.34 4.88 6.58
CA LEU A 64 10.66 3.69 7.11
C LEU A 64 11.51 2.43 6.92
N ARG A 65 12.26 2.34 5.80
CA ARG A 65 13.14 1.21 5.46
C ARG A 65 14.04 0.79 6.62
N GLN A 66 14.58 1.77 7.35
CA GLN A 66 15.50 1.52 8.47
C GLN A 66 14.85 0.84 9.68
N LEU A 67 13.51 0.78 9.71
CA LEU A 67 12.71 0.23 10.79
C LEU A 67 11.94 -1.04 10.38
N ILE A 68 12.07 -1.49 9.13
CA ILE A 68 11.36 -2.67 8.62
C ILE A 68 12.31 -3.87 8.61
N ASP A 69 11.92 -4.93 9.30
CA ASP A 69 12.63 -6.22 9.27
C ASP A 69 12.20 -7.08 8.07
N THR A 70 10.96 -6.98 7.63
CA THR A 70 10.41 -7.80 6.53
C THR A 70 9.27 -7.07 5.82
N VAL A 71 9.26 -7.13 4.48
CA VAL A 71 8.17 -6.66 3.62
C VAL A 71 7.42 -7.83 3.00
N ILE A 72 6.10 -7.84 3.19
CA ILE A 72 5.18 -8.75 2.53
C ILE A 72 4.34 -7.94 1.55
N TYR A 73 4.41 -8.28 0.26
CA TYR A 73 3.60 -7.66 -0.78
C TYR A 73 2.47 -8.60 -1.21
N LEU A 74 1.23 -8.11 -1.16
CA LEU A 74 0.05 -8.83 -1.63
C LEU A 74 -0.20 -8.52 -3.10
N LYS A 75 0.36 -9.35 -3.99
CA LYS A 75 0.14 -9.22 -5.43
C LYS A 75 -1.29 -9.64 -5.76
N THR A 76 -2.17 -8.65 -5.87
CA THR A 76 -3.58 -8.86 -6.18
C THR A 76 -3.81 -8.50 -7.65
N PRO A 77 -4.34 -9.42 -8.48
CA PRO A 77 -4.74 -9.08 -9.84
C PRO A 77 -5.64 -7.83 -9.85
N LEU A 78 -5.34 -6.88 -10.74
CA LEU A 78 -5.98 -5.56 -10.72
C LEU A 78 -7.49 -5.60 -10.99
N ASP A 79 -7.97 -6.60 -11.72
CA ASP A 79 -9.39 -6.88 -11.92
C ASP A 79 -10.08 -7.30 -10.61
N ILE A 80 -9.44 -8.15 -9.81
CA ILE A 80 -9.90 -8.53 -8.47
C ILE A 80 -9.87 -7.31 -7.54
N ALA A 81 -8.78 -6.54 -7.54
CA ALA A 81 -8.65 -5.34 -6.71
C ALA A 81 -9.74 -4.31 -7.04
N PHE A 82 -9.96 -4.04 -8.34
CA PHE A 82 -11.01 -3.14 -8.82
C PHE A 82 -12.40 -3.63 -8.39
N ALA A 83 -12.73 -4.91 -8.61
CA ALA A 83 -14.04 -5.45 -8.22
C ALA A 83 -14.27 -5.38 -6.70
N ARG A 84 -13.25 -5.68 -5.88
CA ARG A 84 -13.30 -5.53 -4.41
C ARG A 84 -13.52 -4.07 -4.01
N GLN A 85 -12.83 -3.14 -4.66
CA GLN A 85 -12.99 -1.71 -4.40
C GLN A 85 -14.40 -1.23 -4.71
N ILE A 86 -14.95 -1.59 -5.87
CA ILE A 86 -16.34 -1.26 -6.24
C ILE A 86 -17.32 -1.77 -5.18
N ASN A 87 -17.18 -3.03 -4.75
CA ASN A 87 -18.05 -3.58 -3.72
C ASN A 87 -17.88 -2.89 -2.35
N ARG A 88 -16.67 -2.44 -2.00
CA ARG A 88 -16.40 -1.79 -0.71
C ARG A 88 -16.92 -0.36 -0.69
N ASP A 89 -16.57 0.42 -1.71
CA ASP A 89 -16.70 1.88 -1.70
C ASP A 89 -17.98 2.34 -2.40
N TYR A 90 -18.51 1.55 -3.34
CA TYR A 90 -19.62 1.97 -4.21
C TYR A 90 -20.93 1.17 -4.02
N THR A 91 -21.02 0.29 -3.01
CA THR A 91 -22.24 -0.49 -2.75
C THR A 91 -23.49 0.37 -2.57
N ASN A 92 -23.34 1.57 -1.98
CA ASN A 92 -24.44 2.51 -1.76
C ASN A 92 -24.35 3.77 -2.64
N GLU A 93 -23.47 3.75 -3.64
CA GLU A 93 -23.23 4.89 -4.54
C GLU A 93 -24.06 4.77 -5.83
N SER A 94 -24.14 5.87 -6.58
CA SER A 94 -24.86 5.89 -7.84
C SER A 94 -24.11 5.12 -8.95
N LYS A 95 -24.87 4.69 -9.97
CA LYS A 95 -24.28 4.12 -11.20
C LYS A 95 -23.29 5.11 -11.84
N GLU A 96 -23.62 6.39 -11.81
CA GLU A 96 -22.78 7.46 -12.36
C GLU A 96 -21.44 7.57 -11.63
N ALA A 97 -21.44 7.41 -10.30
CA ALA A 97 -20.22 7.40 -9.50
C ALA A 97 -19.32 6.20 -9.85
N ILE A 98 -19.92 5.01 -10.02
CA ILE A 98 -19.20 3.80 -10.45
C ILE A 98 -18.55 4.01 -11.83
N LEU A 99 -19.31 4.54 -12.80
CA LEU A 99 -18.80 4.80 -14.16
C LEU A 99 -17.70 5.86 -14.14
N THR A 100 -17.85 6.92 -13.35
CA THR A 100 -16.83 7.97 -13.20
C THR A 100 -15.52 7.41 -12.65
N TRP A 101 -15.60 6.52 -11.65
CA TRP A 101 -14.41 5.84 -11.13
C TRP A 101 -13.81 4.88 -12.14
N ALA A 102 -14.62 4.11 -12.87
CA ALA A 102 -14.12 3.23 -13.92
C ALA A 102 -13.36 4.01 -15.01
N ASP A 103 -13.89 5.16 -15.43
CA ASP A 103 -13.22 6.04 -16.40
C ASP A 103 -11.92 6.62 -15.83
N THR A 104 -11.92 7.02 -14.55
CA THR A 104 -10.73 7.51 -13.83
C THR A 104 -9.66 6.41 -13.73
N TYR A 105 -10.08 5.19 -13.40
CA TYR A 105 -9.21 4.03 -13.31
C TYR A 105 -8.52 3.74 -14.64
N LEU A 106 -9.31 3.66 -15.72
CA LEU A 106 -8.80 3.35 -17.06
C LEU A 106 -7.90 4.45 -17.63
N SER A 107 -8.26 5.72 -17.37
CA SER A 107 -7.55 6.86 -17.94
C SER A 107 -6.28 7.22 -17.16
N TYR A 108 -6.19 6.79 -15.90
CA TYR A 108 -5.20 7.36 -14.99
C TYR A 108 -4.69 6.41 -13.91
N ALA A 109 -5.57 5.96 -13.00
CA ALA A 109 -5.10 5.27 -11.79
C ALA A 109 -4.45 3.92 -12.08
N ARG A 110 -4.86 3.23 -13.15
CA ARG A 110 -4.33 1.91 -13.53
C ARG A 110 -2.83 1.95 -13.78
N GLU A 111 -2.31 2.98 -14.43
CA GLU A 111 -0.87 3.08 -14.72
C GLU A 111 -0.06 3.18 -13.42
N LEU A 112 -0.54 3.97 -12.46
CA LEU A 112 0.06 4.08 -11.13
C LEU A 112 0.07 2.72 -10.40
N PHE A 113 -1.01 1.96 -10.45
CA PHE A 113 -1.06 0.64 -9.80
C PHE A 113 -0.13 -0.38 -10.45
N VAL A 114 0.01 -0.36 -11.78
CA VAL A 114 0.97 -1.23 -12.48
C VAL A 114 2.41 -0.86 -12.12
N LEU A 115 2.73 0.43 -12.11
CA LEU A 115 4.05 0.93 -11.73
C LEU A 115 4.37 0.61 -10.26
N HIS A 116 3.39 0.79 -9.37
CA HIS A 116 3.49 0.44 -7.96
C HIS A 116 3.82 -1.04 -7.76
N GLU A 117 3.09 -1.94 -8.42
CA GLU A 117 3.37 -3.38 -8.35
C GLU A 117 4.81 -3.69 -8.79
N GLN A 118 5.24 -3.13 -9.93
CA GLN A 118 6.59 -3.36 -10.46
C GLN A 118 7.67 -2.99 -9.45
N ILE A 119 7.54 -1.83 -8.81
CA ILE A 119 8.57 -1.32 -7.90
C ILE A 119 8.56 -2.09 -6.58
N ILE A 120 7.40 -2.31 -5.99
CA ILE A 120 7.32 -2.88 -4.64
C ILE A 120 7.56 -4.40 -4.65
N ALA A 121 7.08 -5.12 -5.67
CA ALA A 121 7.30 -6.56 -5.77
C ALA A 121 8.78 -6.89 -6.05
N GLU A 122 9.55 -5.99 -6.64
CA GLU A 122 11.00 -6.17 -6.87
C GLU A 122 11.81 -6.24 -5.58
N THR A 123 11.37 -5.55 -4.52
CA THR A 123 12.14 -5.41 -3.28
C THR A 123 11.52 -6.11 -2.07
N ALA A 124 10.29 -6.62 -2.17
CA ALA A 124 9.64 -7.36 -1.10
C ALA A 124 10.32 -8.71 -0.82
N ASP A 125 10.41 -9.11 0.45
CA ASP A 125 10.94 -10.43 0.83
C ASP A 125 9.96 -11.55 0.45
N TYR A 126 8.67 -11.28 0.57
CA TYR A 126 7.60 -12.23 0.25
C TYR A 126 6.55 -11.58 -0.63
N VAL A 127 6.31 -12.19 -1.80
CA VAL A 127 5.19 -11.85 -2.67
C VAL A 127 4.13 -12.94 -2.57
N LEU A 128 2.96 -12.59 -2.02
CA LEU A 128 1.84 -13.51 -1.86
C LEU A 128 0.77 -13.29 -2.92
N ASP A 129 0.06 -14.36 -3.28
CA ASP A 129 -1.10 -14.28 -4.16
C ASP A 129 -2.30 -13.67 -3.42
N GLY A 130 -2.53 -12.37 -3.63
CA GLY A 130 -3.60 -11.60 -3.01
C GLY A 130 -5.01 -11.98 -3.47
N ALA A 131 -5.15 -12.88 -4.46
CA ALA A 131 -6.44 -13.47 -4.80
C ALA A 131 -6.93 -14.47 -3.73
N ARG A 132 -6.01 -15.03 -2.92
CA ARG A 132 -6.34 -16.04 -1.91
C ARG A 132 -7.12 -15.46 -0.72
N PRO A 133 -7.91 -16.29 -0.02
CA PRO A 133 -8.53 -15.93 1.25
C PRO A 133 -7.52 -15.50 2.33
N ALA A 134 -7.93 -14.58 3.21
CA ALA A 134 -7.05 -14.00 4.22
C ALA A 134 -6.52 -15.01 5.24
N ASP A 135 -7.32 -16.02 5.61
CA ASP A 135 -6.91 -17.12 6.49
C ASP A 135 -5.78 -17.94 5.86
N GLN A 136 -5.86 -18.22 4.55
CA GLN A 136 -4.80 -18.92 3.84
C GLN A 136 -3.52 -18.10 3.73
N LEU A 137 -3.64 -16.79 3.51
CA LEU A 137 -2.49 -15.88 3.48
C LEU A 137 -1.83 -15.81 4.87
N ALA A 138 -2.62 -15.71 5.93
CA ALA A 138 -2.10 -15.68 7.30
C ALA A 138 -1.33 -16.96 7.66
N GLU A 139 -1.85 -18.13 7.27
CA GLU A 139 -1.13 -19.40 7.46
C GLU A 139 0.17 -19.47 6.66
N GLN A 140 0.20 -18.92 5.44
CA GLN A 140 1.41 -18.85 4.63
C GLN A 140 2.50 -17.97 5.27
N VAL A 141 2.11 -16.82 5.86
CA VAL A 141 3.06 -15.95 6.57
C VAL A 141 3.64 -16.62 7.81
N LYS A 142 2.83 -17.36 8.58
CA LYS A 142 3.32 -18.17 9.72
C LYS A 142 4.32 -19.23 9.27
N TYR A 143 4.06 -19.89 8.14
CA TYR A 143 4.97 -20.90 7.59
C TYR A 143 6.35 -20.32 7.23
N TYR A 144 6.39 -19.07 6.77
CA TYR A 144 7.64 -18.36 6.50
C TYR A 144 8.39 -17.90 7.76
N GLN A 145 7.85 -18.18 8.96
CA GLN A 145 8.46 -17.81 10.25
C GLN A 145 8.77 -16.31 10.34
N VAL A 146 7.92 -15.48 9.71
CA VAL A 146 8.06 -14.02 9.78
C VAL A 146 7.82 -13.51 11.20
N PHE A 147 7.02 -14.24 11.99
CA PHE A 147 6.74 -13.96 13.40
C PHE A 147 6.32 -15.21 14.17
#